data_AF-A0A8J2MLM5-F1
#
_entry.id   AF-A0A8J2MLM5-F1
#
_cell.length_a   1.000
_cell.length_b   1.000
_cell.length_c   1.000
_cell.angle_alpha   90.00
_cell.angle_beta   90.00
_cell.angle_gamma   90.00
#
_symmetry.space_group_name_H-M   'P 1'
#
loop_
_entity.id
_entity.type
_entity.pdbx_description
1 polymer ?
#
loop_
_entity_poly.entity_id
_entity_poly.type
_entity_poly.pdbx_seq_one_letter_code
_entity_poly.pdbx_strand_id
1 'polypeptide(L)'
;WQDGSGRSGLPAVNLHLNDLAASLQTCYQLTTGGKFNEAVAKLRQLLLSVPLLVVDSKQEMAEAQQLIDICREYLVGLLME
;
A
#
# COMPACT_ATOMS: atom_id res chain seq x y z
N TRP A 1 23.03 -2.77 -3.77
CA TRP A 1 23.72 -2.81 -5.08
C TRP A 1 25.25 -2.69 -4.95
N GLN A 2 25.79 -2.06 -3.89
CA GLN A 2 27.25 -2.04 -3.65
C GLN A 2 27.82 -3.35 -3.06
N ASP A 3 27.04 -4.15 -2.32
CA ASP A 3 27.48 -5.46 -1.78
C ASP A 3 27.09 -6.67 -2.66
N GLY A 4 26.64 -6.43 -3.89
CA GLY A 4 26.14 -7.46 -4.79
C GLY A 4 27.22 -8.13 -5.64
N SER A 5 28.35 -8.55 -5.06
CA SER A 5 29.36 -9.32 -5.79
C SER A 5 28.94 -10.80 -5.91
N GLY A 6 28.18 -11.14 -6.97
CA GLY A 6 27.87 -12.53 -7.37
C GLY A 6 26.38 -12.88 -7.50
N ARG A 7 26.04 -14.17 -7.34
CA ARG A 7 24.67 -14.76 -7.41
C ARG A 7 23.69 -14.30 -6.31
N SER A 8 24.06 -13.32 -5.48
CA SER A 8 23.31 -12.86 -4.30
C SER A 8 22.72 -11.45 -4.46
N GLY A 9 22.64 -10.93 -5.69
CA GLY A 9 22.00 -9.65 -5.96
C GLY A 9 20.48 -9.77 -5.86
N LEU A 10 19.90 -9.26 -4.78
CA LEU A 10 18.44 -9.04 -4.71
C LEU A 10 18.07 -7.84 -5.58
N PRO A 11 16.91 -7.85 -6.25
CA PRO A 11 16.42 -6.69 -7.00
C PRO A 11 16.27 -5.50 -6.05
N ALA A 12 16.48 -4.29 -6.58
CA ALA A 12 16.29 -3.07 -5.79
C ALA A 12 14.83 -2.97 -5.34
N VAL A 13 14.62 -2.87 -4.03
CA VAL A 13 13.31 -2.61 -3.43
C VAL A 13 13.02 -1.13 -3.60
N ASN A 14 12.01 -0.79 -4.41
CA ASN A 14 11.61 0.60 -4.66
C ASN A 14 10.19 0.90 -4.14
N LEU A 15 9.60 -0.04 -3.41
CA LEU A 15 8.29 0.12 -2.79
C LEU A 15 8.47 -0.03 -1.29
N HIS A 16 8.22 1.05 -0.55
CA HIS A 16 8.30 1.08 0.90
C HIS A 16 6.92 1.33 1.51
N LEU A 17 6.75 0.99 2.78
CA LEU A 17 5.52 1.26 3.53
C LEU A 17 5.11 2.74 3.49
N ASN A 18 6.10 3.65 3.49
CA ASN A 18 5.87 5.09 3.38
C ASN A 18 5.17 5.49 2.07
N ASP A 19 5.48 4.84 0.95
CA ASP A 19 4.86 5.13 -0.35
C ASP A 19 3.38 4.75 -0.36
N LEU A 20 3.05 3.66 0.33
CA LEU A 20 1.67 3.19 0.49
C LEU A 20 0.91 4.08 1.48
N ALA A 21 1.53 4.50 2.59
CA ALA A 21 0.92 5.45 3.51
C ALA A 21 0.59 6.80 2.82
N ALA A 22 1.48 7.31 1.97
CA ALA A 22 1.22 8.50 1.17
C ALA A 22 0.07 8.29 0.16
N SER A 23 0.00 7.12 -0.46
CA SER A 23 -1.10 6.75 -1.36
C SER A 23 -2.44 6.64 -0.62
N LEU A 24 -2.44 6.16 0.63
CA LEU A 24 -3.64 6.14 1.47
C LEU A 24 -4.13 7.56 1.79
N GLN A 25 -3.22 8.49 2.10
CA GLN A 25 -3.57 9.89 2.32
C GLN A 25 -4.24 10.51 1.08
N THR A 26 -3.78 10.14 -0.11
CA THR A 26 -4.42 10.55 -1.38
C THR A 26 -5.84 9.97 -1.50
N CYS A 27 -6.07 8.72 -1.06
CA CYS A 27 -7.40 8.12 -1.06
C CYS A 27 -8.36 8.92 -0.17
N TYR A 28 -7.93 9.35 1.02
CA TYR A 28 -8.76 10.18 1.90
C TYR A 28 -9.14 11.54 1.27
N GLN A 29 -8.22 12.15 0.53
CA GLN A 29 -8.52 13.39 -0.20
C GLN A 29 -9.55 13.16 -1.31
N LEU A 30 -9.47 12.04 -2.03
CA LEU A 30 -10.43 11.69 -3.07
C LEU A 30 -11.82 11.39 -2.49
N THR A 31 -11.88 10.70 -1.34
CA THR A 31 -13.13 10.43 -0.64
C THR A 31 -13.79 11.72 -0.14
N THR A 32 -13.04 12.62 0.50
CA THR A 32 -13.57 13.92 0.96
C THR A 32 -13.93 14.85 -0.20
N GLY A 33 -13.27 14.70 -1.35
CA GLY A 33 -13.61 15.39 -2.60
C GLY A 33 -14.81 14.80 -3.37
N GLY A 34 -15.46 13.75 -2.85
CA GLY A 34 -16.62 13.10 -3.49
C GLY A 34 -16.27 12.26 -4.74
N LYS A 35 -14.99 12.01 -5.00
CA LYS A 35 -14.49 11.24 -6.15
C LYS A 35 -14.40 9.75 -5.81
N PHE A 36 -15.53 9.15 -5.43
CA PHE A 36 -15.56 7.79 -4.90
C PHE A 36 -15.05 6.73 -5.88
N ASN A 37 -15.37 6.84 -7.17
CA ASN A 37 -14.85 5.92 -8.19
C ASN A 37 -13.31 5.96 -8.30
N GLU A 38 -12.70 7.16 -8.21
CA GLU A 38 -11.24 7.30 -8.22
C GLU A 38 -10.63 6.77 -6.91
N ALA A 39 -11.28 7.03 -5.77
CA ALA A 39 -10.87 6.51 -4.47
C ALA A 39 -10.89 4.98 -4.43
N VAL A 40 -11.95 4.35 -4.93
CA VAL A 40 -12.10 2.88 -5.04
C VAL A 40 -11.01 2.29 -5.92
N ALA A 41 -10.74 2.89 -7.08
CA ALA A 41 -9.66 2.45 -7.96
C ALA A 41 -8.30 2.52 -7.25
N LYS A 42 -8.03 3.61 -6.51
CA LYS A 42 -6.78 3.78 -5.77
C LYS A 42 -6.65 2.83 -4.58
N LEU A 43 -7.70 2.63 -3.80
CA LEU A 43 -7.72 1.65 -2.69
C LEU A 43 -7.46 0.23 -3.18
N ARG A 44 -8.02 -0.17 -4.32
CA ARG A 44 -7.74 -1.46 -4.95
C ARG A 44 -6.29 -1.57 -5.40
N GLN A 45 -5.74 -0.53 -6.04
CA GLN A 45 -4.32 -0.50 -6.40
C GLN A 45 -3.42 -0.63 -5.17
N LEU A 46 -3.79 0.03 -4.07
CA LEU A 46 -3.05 -0.03 -2.82
C LEU A 46 -3.03 -1.46 -2.25
N LEU A 47 -4.20 -2.09 -2.12
CA LEU A 47 -4.33 -3.48 -1.64
C LEU A 47 -3.50 -4.48 -2.45
N LEU A 48 -3.45 -4.31 -3.77
CA LEU A 48 -2.63 -5.16 -4.65
C LEU A 48 -1.14 -4.88 -4.56
N SER A 49 -0.75 -3.69 -4.06
CA SER A 49 0.64 -3.29 -3.90
C SER A 49 1.23 -3.76 -2.57
N VAL A 50 0.43 -3.97 -1.53
CA VAL A 50 0.91 -4.45 -0.21
C VAL A 50 1.66 -5.80 -0.30
N PRO A 51 1.20 -6.83 -1.04
CA PRO A 51 1.93 -8.09 -1.18
C PRO A 51 3.28 -7.98 -1.90
N LEU A 52 3.53 -6.87 -2.60
CA LEU A 52 4.78 -6.61 -3.31
C LEU A 52 5.83 -5.90 -2.43
N LEU A 53 5.46 -5.53 -1.19
CA LEU A 53 6.40 -4.98 -0.23
C LEU A 53 7.43 -6.04 0.18
N VAL A 54 8.67 -5.56 0.32
CA VAL A 54 9.68 -6.27 1.09
C VAL A 54 9.73 -5.58 2.45
N VAL A 55 9.55 -6.37 3.51
CA VAL A 55 9.58 -5.90 4.90
C VAL A 55 10.75 -6.53 5.62
N ASP A 56 11.47 -5.75 6.42
CA ASP A 56 12.67 -6.20 7.12
C ASP A 56 12.37 -6.59 8.58
N SER A 57 11.24 -6.11 9.13
CA SER A 57 10.85 -6.32 10.52
C SER A 57 9.44 -6.88 10.71
N LYS A 58 9.21 -7.54 11.86
CA LYS A 58 7.86 -7.97 12.28
C LYS A 58 6.91 -6.80 12.51
N GLN A 59 7.45 -5.63 12.87
CA GLN A 59 6.65 -4.43 13.10
C GLN A 59 6.09 -3.90 11.78
N GLU A 60 6.92 -3.78 10.74
CA GLU A 60 6.48 -3.42 9.39
C GLU A 60 5.46 -4.40 8.83
N MET A 61 5.61 -5.69 9.12
CA MET A 61 4.60 -6.70 8.74
C MET A 61 3.25 -6.42 9.40
N ALA A 62 3.24 -6.07 10.70
CA ALA A 62 2.01 -5.69 11.39
C ALA A 62 1.39 -4.41 10.83
N GLU A 63 2.21 -3.40 10.50
CA GLU A 63 1.75 -2.15 9.88
C GLU A 63 1.17 -2.40 8.48
N ALA A 64 1.80 -3.25 7.67
CA ALA A 64 1.28 -3.67 6.37
C ALA A 64 -0.07 -4.40 6.50
N GLN A 65 -0.22 -5.25 7.53
CA GLN A 65 -1.47 -5.93 7.81
C GLN A 65 -2.58 -4.94 8.21
N GLN A 66 -2.28 -3.98 9.08
CA GLN A 66 -3.22 -2.92 9.46
C GLN A 66 -3.64 -2.08 8.25
N LEU A 67 -2.71 -1.79 7.34
CA LEU A 67 -3.00 -1.07 6.10
C LEU A 67 -4.01 -1.81 5.22
N ILE A 68 -3.89 -3.15 5.12
CA ILE A 68 -4.85 -4.00 4.39
C ILE A 68 -6.24 -3.87 5.00
N ASP A 69 -6.35 -3.97 6.33
CA ASP A 69 -7.64 -3.89 7.02
C ASP A 69 -8.33 -2.54 6.79
N ILE A 70 -7.60 -1.43 6.95
CA ILE A 70 -8.12 -0.08 6.68
C ILE A 70 -8.63 0.02 5.23
N CYS A 71 -7.84 -0.44 4.27
CA CYS A 71 -8.23 -0.34 2.86
C CYS A 71 -9.44 -1.20 2.52
N ARG A 72 -9.57 -2.36 3.16
CA ARG A 72 -10.72 -3.24 3.00
C ARG A 72 -11.98 -2.61 3.57
N GLU A 73 -11.91 -2.06 4.79
CA GLU A 73 -13.06 -1.38 5.42
C GLU A 73 -13.51 -0.19 4.59
N TYR A 74 -12.58 0.66 4.12
CA TYR A 74 -12.90 1.80 3.26
C TYR A 74 -13.48 1.37 1.92
N LEU A 75 -12.92 0.33 1.29
CA LEU A 75 -13.40 -0.17 0.01
C LEU A 75 -14.84 -0.72 0.14
N VAL A 76 -15.13 -1.46 1.21
CA VAL A 76 -16.49 -1.97 1.45
C VAL A 76 -17.44 -0.81 1.75
N GLY A 77 -17.06 0.15 2.59
CA GLY A 77 -17.88 1.32 2.88
C GLY A 77 -18.27 2.09 1.62
N LEU A 78 -17.28 2.41 0.78
CA LEU A 78 -17.48 3.13 -0.49
C LEU A 78 -18.27 2.35 -1.55
N LEU A 79 -18.31 1.02 -1.47
CA LEU A 79 -19.10 0.20 -2.39
C LEU A 79 -20.55 0.00 -1.92
N MET A 80 -20.82 0.26 -0.65
CA MET A 80 -22.16 0.16 -0.05
C MET A 80 -22.93 1.48 -0.08
N GLU A 81 -22.24 2.62 -0.16
CA GLU A 81 -22.80 3.94 -0.49
C GLU A 81 -23.28 4.01 -1.95
#